data_AF-A0A530ZN10-F1
#
_entry.id   AF-A0A530ZN10-F1
#
_cell.length_a   1.000
_cell.length_b   1.000
_cell.length_c   1.000
_cell.angle_alpha   90.00
_cell.angle_beta   90.00
_cell.angle_gamma   90.00
#
_symmetry.space_group_name_H-M   'P 1'
#
loop_
_entity.id
_entity.type
_entity.pdbx_description
1 polymer ?
#
loop_
_entity_poly.entity_id
_entity_poly.type
_entity_poly.pdbx_seq_one_letter_code
_entity_poly.pdbx_strand_id
1 'polypeptide(L)'
;SIFRLAGADVTPVPVDHSGIVTASIPNDSGFVFVTPSHHCPTMVPLSAERRQDLLARATRHNQIIIEDGYDSQLLDEAPQQALKSLDR
;
A
#
# COMPACT_ATOMS: atom_id res chain seq x y z
N SER A 1 8.99 12.19 -6.78
CA SER A 1 9.21 10.81 -6.31
C SER A 1 10.16 10.11 -7.27
N ILE A 2 10.86 9.06 -6.82
CA ILE A 2 11.71 8.23 -7.69
C ILE A 2 10.92 7.67 -8.88
N PHE A 3 9.63 7.39 -8.70
CA PHE A 3 8.72 6.97 -9.78
C PHE A 3 8.57 8.01 -10.90
N ARG A 4 8.38 9.30 -10.57
CA ARG A 4 8.32 10.36 -11.59
C ARG A 4 9.65 10.52 -12.34
N LEU A 5 10.78 10.34 -11.64
CA LEU A 5 12.11 10.36 -12.26
C LEU A 5 12.31 9.18 -13.22
N ALA A 6 11.67 8.04 -12.94
CA ALA A 6 11.63 6.87 -13.81
C ALA A 6 10.57 6.98 -14.93
N GLY A 7 9.88 8.12 -15.06
CA GLY A 7 8.89 8.37 -16.12
C GLY A 7 7.46 7.92 -15.82
N ALA A 8 7.16 7.48 -14.61
CA ALA A 8 5.79 7.14 -14.23
C ALA A 8 4.93 8.40 -13.99
N ASP A 9 3.68 8.37 -14.45
CA ASP A 9 2.66 9.28 -13.95
C ASP A 9 2.23 8.85 -12.54
N VAL A 10 2.16 9.80 -11.61
CA VAL A 10 1.96 9.52 -10.19
C VAL A 10 0.77 10.32 -9.68
N THR A 11 -0.30 9.59 -9.41
CA THR A 11 -1.53 10.10 -8.80
C THR A 11 -1.49 9.87 -7.28
N PRO A 12 -1.60 10.93 -6.45
CA PRO A 12 -1.69 10.77 -5.00
C PRO A 12 -3.05 10.17 -4.61
N VAL A 13 -3.04 9.29 -3.60
CA VAL A 13 -4.23 8.68 -3.02
C VAL A 13 -4.37 9.18 -1.57
N PRO A 14 -5.56 9.63 -1.13
CA PRO A 14 -5.74 10.12 0.23
C PRO A 14 -5.54 9.00 1.26
N VAL A 15 -5.16 9.41 2.48
CA VAL A 15 -4.97 8.55 3.64
C VAL A 15 -5.87 9.04 4.76
N ASP A 16 -6.54 8.12 5.44
CA ASP A 16 -7.30 8.40 6.66
C ASP A 16 -6.83 7.50 7.80
N HIS A 17 -7.63 7.38 8.87
CA HIS A 17 -7.32 6.60 10.06
C HIS A 17 -7.19 5.09 9.84
N SER A 18 -7.47 4.58 8.64
CA SER A 18 -7.31 3.17 8.25
C SER A 18 -6.25 2.96 7.17
N GLY A 19 -5.41 3.97 6.87
CA GLY A 19 -4.37 3.91 5.85
C GLY A 19 -4.83 4.54 4.52
N ILE A 20 -4.34 4.04 3.39
CA ILE A 20 -4.73 4.56 2.05
C ILE A 20 -6.21 4.31 1.78
N VAL A 21 -6.93 5.24 1.15
CA VAL A 21 -8.32 5.03 0.75
C VAL A 21 -8.33 4.26 -0.57
N THR A 22 -8.46 2.93 -0.49
CA THR A 22 -8.34 2.01 -1.63
C THR A 22 -9.33 2.29 -2.76
N ALA A 23 -10.54 2.76 -2.44
CA ALA A 23 -11.55 3.16 -3.41
C ALA A 23 -11.13 4.35 -4.30
N SER A 24 -10.17 5.16 -3.85
CA SER A 24 -9.65 6.31 -4.60
C SER A 24 -8.47 5.94 -5.52
N ILE A 25 -8.06 4.66 -5.57
CA ILE A 25 -7.00 4.18 -6.46
C ILE A 25 -7.58 4.06 -7.88
N PRO A 26 -6.99 4.74 -8.88
CA PRO A 26 -7.40 4.59 -10.28
C PRO A 26 -7.31 3.14 -10.76
N ASN A 27 -8.33 2.67 -11.47
CA ASN A 27 -8.41 1.28 -11.93
C ASN A 27 -7.40 0.97 -13.05
N ASP A 28 -6.89 1.99 -13.73
CA ASP A 28 -5.90 1.91 -14.82
C ASP A 28 -4.45 2.12 -14.34
N SER A 29 -4.23 2.25 -13.03
CA SER A 29 -2.88 2.35 -12.49
C SER A 29 -2.11 1.04 -12.68
N GLY A 30 -0.86 1.11 -13.14
CA GLY A 30 -0.02 -0.08 -13.31
C GLY A 30 0.51 -0.65 -12.00
N PHE A 31 0.68 0.19 -10.98
CA PHE A 31 1.08 -0.24 -9.64
C PHE A 31 0.61 0.73 -8.55
N VAL A 32 0.52 0.20 -7.33
CA VAL A 32 0.25 0.94 -6.10
C VAL A 32 1.46 0.80 -5.18
N PHE A 33 2.03 1.93 -4.75
CA PHE A 33 3.10 1.97 -3.77
C PHE A 33 2.54 2.30 -2.39
N VAL A 34 2.85 1.48 -1.38
CA VAL A 34 2.23 1.57 -0.05
C VAL A 34 3.23 1.28 1.08
N THR A 35 3.00 1.89 2.24
CA THR A 35 3.72 1.64 3.51
C THR A 35 2.72 1.03 4.50
N PRO A 36 2.46 -0.29 4.43
CA PRO A 36 1.24 -0.88 5.00
C PRO A 36 1.29 -1.03 6.53
N SER A 37 2.48 -1.15 7.12
CA SER A 37 2.66 -1.28 8.57
C SER A 37 2.46 0.07 9.25
N HIS A 38 3.22 1.09 8.87
CA HIS A 38 3.05 2.46 9.36
C HIS A 38 3.23 3.41 8.19
N HIS A 39 2.14 4.07 7.78
CA HIS A 39 2.20 4.96 6.64
C HIS A 39 3.12 6.15 6.92
N CYS A 40 4.02 6.50 6.00
CA CYS A 40 4.85 7.68 6.16
C CYS A 40 4.18 8.91 5.51
N PRO A 41 3.97 10.04 6.23
CA PRO A 41 4.45 10.36 7.58
C PRO A 41 3.39 10.18 8.69
N THR A 42 2.19 9.69 8.36
CA THR A 42 1.03 9.72 9.28
C THR A 42 1.10 8.69 10.40
N MET A 43 2.00 7.71 10.32
CA MET A 43 2.13 6.54 11.18
C MET A 43 0.89 5.65 11.27
N VAL A 44 -0.12 5.89 10.43
CA VAL A 44 -1.37 5.10 10.45
C VAL A 44 -1.13 3.76 9.76
N PRO A 45 -1.49 2.63 10.39
CA PRO A 45 -1.42 1.31 9.75
C PRO A 45 -2.53 1.12 8.72
N LEU A 46 -2.27 0.29 7.71
CA LEU A 46 -3.30 -0.18 6.80
C LEU A 46 -4.15 -1.26 7.50
N SER A 47 -5.44 -0.99 7.67
CA SER A 47 -6.35 -1.92 8.37
C SER A 47 -6.51 -3.24 7.61
N ALA A 48 -6.86 -4.32 8.32
CA ALA A 48 -7.03 -5.65 7.71
C ALA A 48 -8.04 -5.65 6.54
N GLU A 49 -9.14 -4.92 6.68
CA GLU A 49 -10.15 -4.74 5.62
C GLU A 49 -9.54 -4.09 4.38
N ARG A 50 -8.75 -3.02 4.55
CA ARG A 50 -8.10 -2.35 3.42
C ARG A 50 -7.00 -3.17 2.78
N ARG A 51 -6.31 -4.01 3.54
CA ARG A 51 -5.34 -4.97 3.00
C ARG A 51 -6.04 -5.95 2.05
N GLN A 52 -7.19 -6.49 2.47
CA GLN A 52 -7.99 -7.39 1.65
C GLN A 52 -8.57 -6.71 0.41
N ASP A 53 -9.12 -5.49 0.55
CA ASP A 53 -9.65 -4.75 -0.58
C ASP A 53 -8.55 -4.36 -1.57
N LEU A 54 -7.38 -3.92 -1.08
CA LEU A 54 -6.24 -3.60 -1.93
C LEU A 54 -5.77 -4.81 -2.75
N LEU A 55 -5.66 -5.99 -2.12
CA LEU A 55 -5.31 -7.24 -2.81
C LEU A 55 -6.37 -7.60 -3.86
N ALA A 56 -7.66 -7.56 -3.49
CA ALA A 56 -8.75 -7.87 -4.41
C ALA A 56 -8.79 -6.92 -5.62
N ARG A 57 -8.54 -5.62 -5.40
CA ARG A 57 -8.44 -4.61 -6.47
C ARG A 57 -7.24 -4.86 -7.36
N ALA A 58 -6.09 -5.16 -6.78
CA ALA A 58 -4.87 -5.48 -7.54
C ALA A 58 -5.07 -6.69 -8.46
N THR A 59 -5.69 -7.76 -7.95
CA THR A 59 -6.05 -8.93 -8.78
C THR A 59 -7.06 -8.54 -9.87
N ARG A 60 -8.13 -7.82 -9.52
CA ARG A 60 -9.20 -7.45 -10.46
C ARG A 60 -8.73 -6.56 -11.59
N HIS A 61 -7.81 -5.65 -11.31
CA HIS A 61 -7.34 -4.61 -12.24
C HIS A 61 -5.93 -4.88 -12.78
N ASN A 62 -5.35 -6.04 -12.47
CA ASN A 62 -4.00 -6.43 -12.87
C ASN A 62 -2.94 -5.38 -12.49
N GLN A 63 -3.00 -4.93 -11.23
CA GLN A 63 -2.10 -3.92 -10.67
C GLN A 63 -1.05 -4.59 -9.78
N ILE A 64 0.17 -4.06 -9.80
CA ILE A 64 1.24 -4.53 -8.91
C ILE A 64 1.17 -3.75 -7.59
N ILE A 65 1.30 -4.42 -6.45
CA ILE A 65 1.47 -3.75 -5.15
C ILE A 65 2.96 -3.75 -4.80
N ILE A 66 3.53 -2.56 -4.58
CA ILE A 66 4.89 -2.38 -4.08
C ILE A 66 4.80 -1.98 -2.61
N GLU A 67 5.17 -2.89 -1.73
CA GLU A 67 5.22 -2.64 -0.29
C GLU A 67 6.60 -2.09 0.12
N ASP A 68 6.61 -0.94 0.77
CA ASP A 68 7.77 -0.43 1.49
C ASP A 68 7.64 -0.77 2.98
N GLY A 69 8.42 -1.76 3.41
CA GLY A 69 8.43 -2.32 4.76
C GLY A 69 9.51 -1.74 5.66
N TYR A 70 9.83 -0.45 5.52
CA TYR A 70 10.96 0.18 6.24
C TYR A 70 10.91 0.01 7.77
N ASP A 71 9.71 -0.07 8.37
CA ASP A 71 9.51 -0.16 9.83
C ASP A 71 9.49 -1.58 10.39
N SER A 72 9.50 -2.60 9.52
CA SER A 72 9.54 -4.01 9.97
C SER A 72 10.81 -4.37 10.77
N GLN A 73 11.79 -3.46 10.84
CA GLN A 73 13.07 -3.62 11.54
C GLN A 73 13.26 -2.63 12.71
N LEU A 74 12.31 -1.71 12.94
CA LEU A 74 12.48 -0.57 13.84
C LEU A 74 11.64 -0.66 15.13
N LEU A 75 10.66 -1.57 15.19
CA LEU A 75 9.79 -1.77 16.36
C LEU A 75 10.00 -3.15 16.98
N ASP A 76 10.09 -3.21 18.31
CA ASP A 76 10.16 -4.44 19.14
C ASP A 76 8.86 -5.27 19.11
N GLU A 77 7.84 -4.82 18.37
CA GLU A 77 6.59 -5.54 18.18
C GLU A 77 6.71 -6.57 17.04
N ALA A 78 6.04 -7.71 17.19
CA ALA A 78 6.06 -8.74 16.16
C ALA A 78 5.64 -8.14 14.80
N PRO A 79 6.44 -8.30 13.73
CA PRO A 79 6.20 -7.60 12.48
C PRO A 79 4.84 -7.98 11.91
N GLN A 80 4.04 -6.96 11.58
CA GLN A 80 2.77 -7.18 10.89
C GLN A 80 3.03 -7.92 9.57
N GLN A 81 2.25 -8.96 9.30
CA GLN A 81 2.44 -9.81 8.10
C GLN A 81 2.41 -8.96 6.82
N ALA A 82 3.31 -9.26 5.88
CA ALA A 82 3.34 -8.63 4.56
C ALA A 82 2.06 -8.94 3.76
N LEU A 83 1.64 -8.05 2.86
CA LEU A 83 0.45 -8.32 2.02
C LEU A 83 0.67 -9.55 1.16
N LYS A 84 1.89 -9.76 0.68
CA LYS A 84 2.28 -11.00 -0.03
C LYS A 84 1.96 -12.28 0.75
N SER A 85 2.02 -12.27 2.08
CA SER A 85 1.68 -13.45 2.89
C SER A 85 0.17 -13.75 2.92
N LEU A 86 -0.66 -12.77 2.57
CA LEU A 86 -2.12 -12.87 2.49
C LEU A 86 -2.62 -13.15 1.07
N ASP A 87 -1.76 -12.97 0.07
CA ASP A 87 -2.05 -13.21 -1.34
C ASP A 87 -2.17 -14.72 -1.62
N ARG A 88 -3.13 -15.12 -2.47
CA ARG A 88 -3.50 -16.53 -2.72
C ARG A 88 -3.34 -16.94 -4.16
#